data_AF-A0A479ZX27-F1
#
_entry.id   AF-A0A479ZX27-F1
#
_cell.length_a   1.000
_cell.length_b   1.000
_cell.length_c   1.000
_cell.angle_alpha   90.00
_cell.angle_beta   90.00
_cell.angle_gamma   90.00
#
_symmetry.space_group_name_H-M   'P 1'
#
loop_
_entity.id
_entity.type
_entity.pdbx_description
1 polymer ?
#
loop_
_entity_poly.entity_id
_entity_poly.type
_entity_poly.pdbx_seq_one_letter_code
_entity_poly.pdbx_strand_id
1 'polypeptide(L)'
;MNCSEIYNVTSNRCKFVQENDSECNCEKVSVSQYSPGIIEDDEILIRQIYSPIHIDKETGKVNSSAFIDSQDKGMSVNRKTYTSLEELNKKVEYKLNLDQKRGKDKHFLGVVYTSCENVRSIKTDDNLKAFCVYDTGNKHDISHADICQTISSRVEGSKMRLKLRKAFTEKPITLDVVFTTSNN
;
A
#
# COMPACT_ATOMS: atom_id res chain seq x y z
N MET A 1 -18.65 9.27 -11.57
CA MET A 1 -18.14 9.30 -10.18
C MET A 1 -17.15 10.44 -10.06
N ASN A 2 -17.15 11.18 -8.96
CA ASN A 2 -16.12 12.17 -8.67
C ASN A 2 -14.94 11.46 -7.98
N CYS A 3 -13.70 11.64 -8.46
CA CYS A 3 -12.54 10.96 -7.93
C CYS A 3 -12.25 11.24 -6.44
N SER A 4 -12.70 12.39 -5.91
CA SER A 4 -12.62 12.68 -4.47
C SER A 4 -13.47 11.77 -3.60
N GLU A 5 -14.46 11.06 -4.17
CA GLU A 5 -15.25 10.06 -3.45
C GLU A 5 -14.38 8.89 -2.97
N ILE A 6 -13.35 8.51 -3.73
CA ILE A 6 -12.40 7.45 -3.36
C ILE A 6 -11.72 7.77 -2.02
N TYR A 7 -11.34 9.03 -1.80
CA TYR A 7 -10.74 9.46 -0.53
C TYR A 7 -11.73 9.32 0.64
N ASN A 8 -13.00 9.69 0.43
CA ASN A 8 -14.03 9.67 1.47
C ASN A 8 -14.44 8.27 1.92
N VAL A 9 -14.28 7.24 1.07
CA VAL A 9 -14.55 5.84 1.43
C VAL A 9 -13.39 5.28 2.25
N THR A 10 -13.60 5.02 3.54
CA THR A 10 -12.53 4.61 4.47
C THR A 10 -12.52 3.12 4.84
N SER A 11 -13.64 2.40 4.68
CA SER A 11 -13.78 1.02 5.16
C SER A 11 -13.78 -0.05 4.05
N ASN A 12 -14.15 0.32 2.82
CA ASN A 12 -14.25 -0.61 1.69
C ASN A 12 -13.80 0.06 0.38
N ARG A 13 -12.72 0.85 0.43
CA ARG A 13 -12.27 1.69 -0.70
C ARG A 13 -12.05 0.89 -1.97
N CYS A 14 -11.42 -0.29 -1.86
CA CYS A 14 -11.13 -1.07 -3.05
C CYS A 14 -12.37 -1.74 -3.65
N LYS A 15 -13.38 -2.07 -2.83
CA LYS A 15 -14.68 -2.49 -3.38
C LYS A 15 -15.35 -1.36 -4.15
N PHE A 16 -15.33 -0.14 -3.58
CA PHE A 16 -15.84 1.03 -4.26
C PHE A 16 -15.11 1.27 -5.60
N VAL A 17 -13.78 1.13 -5.62
CA VAL A 17 -12.96 1.22 -6.84
C VAL A 17 -13.31 0.12 -7.85
N GLN A 18 -13.48 -1.13 -7.42
CA GLN A 18 -13.89 -2.23 -8.31
C GLN A 18 -15.21 -1.95 -9.03
N GLU A 19 -16.15 -1.29 -8.36
CA GLU A 19 -17.47 -0.98 -8.89
C GLU A 19 -17.50 0.31 -9.73
N ASN A 20 -16.64 1.28 -9.42
CA ASN A 20 -16.77 2.64 -9.94
C ASN A 20 -15.55 3.16 -10.72
N ASP A 21 -14.34 2.61 -10.52
CA ASP A 21 -13.09 3.00 -11.18
C ASP A 21 -12.17 1.81 -11.52
N SER A 22 -12.72 0.71 -12.04
CA SER A 22 -11.95 -0.51 -12.33
C SER A 22 -10.84 -0.31 -13.38
N GLU A 23 -10.89 0.77 -14.16
CA GLU A 23 -9.87 1.17 -15.14
C GLU A 23 -8.81 2.14 -14.59
N CYS A 24 -8.91 2.52 -13.30
CA CYS A 24 -8.00 3.45 -12.64
C CYS A 24 -7.96 4.84 -13.29
N ASN A 25 -9.09 5.37 -13.76
CA ASN A 25 -9.17 6.69 -14.37
C ASN A 25 -8.86 7.80 -13.35
N CYS A 26 -9.19 7.57 -12.08
CA CYS A 26 -8.93 8.53 -11.02
C CYS A 26 -7.46 8.60 -10.56
N GLU A 27 -6.56 7.73 -11.04
CA GLU A 27 -5.10 7.91 -10.79
C GLU A 27 -4.54 9.17 -11.46
N LYS A 28 -5.24 9.72 -12.47
CA LYS A 28 -4.81 10.87 -13.26
C LYS A 28 -5.07 12.21 -12.57
N VAL A 29 -5.75 12.20 -11.43
CA VAL A 29 -6.08 13.39 -10.65
C VAL A 29 -5.84 13.09 -9.17
N SER A 30 -5.52 14.11 -8.39
CA SER A 30 -5.39 13.93 -6.95
C SER A 30 -6.76 13.67 -6.32
N VAL A 31 -6.89 12.59 -5.57
CA VAL A 31 -8.15 12.22 -4.90
C VAL A 31 -8.29 12.89 -3.52
N SER A 32 -7.18 13.36 -2.94
CA SER A 32 -7.15 14.01 -1.63
C SER A 32 -6.64 15.44 -1.69
N GLN A 33 -7.38 16.35 -1.06
CA GLN A 33 -6.94 17.74 -0.88
C GLN A 33 -5.68 17.90 -0.01
N TYR A 34 -5.28 16.87 0.75
CA TYR A 34 -4.10 16.90 1.62
C TYR A 34 -2.88 16.26 0.97
N SER A 35 -3.07 15.55 -0.14
CA SER A 35 -1.99 14.91 -0.84
C SER A 35 -1.15 15.96 -1.60
N PRO A 36 0.17 15.75 -1.73
CA PRO A 36 1.04 16.58 -2.56
C PRO A 36 0.68 16.59 -4.06
N GLY A 37 -0.14 15.64 -4.51
CA GLY A 37 -0.55 15.48 -5.90
C GLY A 37 -0.67 14.01 -6.29
N ILE A 38 -0.86 13.76 -7.59
CA ILE A 38 -0.89 12.41 -8.16
C ILE A 38 0.40 11.64 -7.82
N ILE A 39 0.32 10.32 -7.85
CA ILE A 39 1.48 9.45 -7.62
C ILE A 39 2.16 9.20 -8.96
N GLU A 40 3.42 9.59 -9.08
CA GLU A 40 4.23 9.38 -10.28
C GLU A 40 4.77 7.94 -10.33
N ASP A 41 5.08 7.45 -11.53
CA ASP A 41 5.52 6.06 -11.75
C ASP A 41 6.85 5.74 -11.02
N ASP A 42 7.75 6.71 -10.93
CA ASP A 42 9.07 6.58 -10.31
C ASP A 42 9.03 6.65 -8.77
N GLU A 43 7.89 6.99 -8.17
CA GLU A 43 7.77 7.08 -6.73
C GLU A 43 7.91 5.74 -6.03
N ILE A 44 8.73 5.72 -4.97
CA ILE A 44 8.89 4.55 -4.11
C ILE A 44 7.76 4.49 -3.08
N LEU A 45 7.02 3.39 -3.10
CA LEU A 45 5.94 3.08 -2.17
C LEU A 45 6.45 2.14 -1.07
N ILE A 46 6.21 2.51 0.18
CA ILE A 46 6.69 1.81 1.37
C ILE A 46 5.52 1.16 2.10
N ARG A 47 5.62 -0.15 2.37
CA ARG A 47 4.64 -0.92 3.14
C ARG A 47 5.26 -1.40 4.45
N GLN A 48 4.63 -1.06 5.58
CA GLN A 48 5.03 -1.49 6.92
C GLN A 48 4.68 -2.97 7.18
N ILE A 49 5.63 -3.73 7.72
CA ILE A 49 5.54 -5.17 7.95
C ILE A 49 5.52 -5.50 9.45
N TYR A 50 4.58 -6.36 9.85
CA TYR A 50 4.33 -6.71 11.25
C TYR A 50 4.29 -8.21 11.47
N SER A 51 4.99 -8.68 12.51
CA SER A 51 4.94 -10.06 13.01
C SER A 51 3.74 -10.24 13.96
N PRO A 52 3.13 -11.44 14.02
CA PRO A 52 3.41 -12.63 13.21
C PRO A 52 2.64 -12.67 11.88
N ILE A 53 1.80 -11.68 11.62
CA ILE A 53 0.79 -11.74 10.55
C ILE A 53 1.45 -11.72 9.17
N HIS A 54 2.31 -10.74 8.92
CA HIS A 54 2.84 -10.46 7.57
C HIS A 54 4.06 -11.31 7.18
N ILE A 55 4.58 -12.14 8.07
CA ILE A 55 5.85 -12.85 7.87
C ILE A 55 5.65 -14.36 7.87
N ASP A 56 6.33 -15.05 6.96
CA ASP A 56 6.58 -16.47 7.07
C ASP A 56 7.71 -16.69 8.08
N LYS A 57 7.42 -17.39 9.19
CA LYS A 57 8.36 -17.53 10.31
C LYS A 57 9.59 -18.36 9.98
N GLU A 58 9.49 -19.29 9.01
CA GLU A 58 10.59 -20.19 8.65
C GLU A 58 11.57 -19.50 7.70
N THR A 59 11.05 -18.79 6.70
CA THR A 59 11.85 -18.16 5.64
C THR A 59 12.22 -16.71 5.93
N GLY A 60 11.52 -16.06 6.86
CA GLY A 60 11.63 -14.63 7.13
C GLY A 60 11.18 -13.76 5.95
N LYS A 61 10.44 -14.33 4.99
CA LYS A 61 9.90 -13.60 3.84
C LYS A 61 8.50 -13.06 4.16
N VAL A 62 8.14 -11.93 3.55
CA VAL A 62 6.78 -11.40 3.65
C VAL A 62 5.81 -12.38 2.99
N ASN A 63 4.69 -12.68 3.65
CA ASN A 63 3.65 -13.56 3.12
C ASN A 63 2.50 -12.75 2.49
N SER A 64 1.53 -13.42 1.87
CA SER A 64 0.44 -12.75 1.13
C SER A 64 -0.51 -11.94 2.01
N SER A 65 -0.53 -12.16 3.33
CA SER A 65 -1.43 -11.42 4.22
C SER A 65 -1.08 -9.93 4.31
N ALA A 66 0.18 -9.55 4.07
CA ALA A 66 0.62 -8.15 4.05
C ALA A 66 -0.07 -7.32 2.95
N PHE A 67 -0.64 -8.01 1.95
CA PHE A 67 -1.25 -7.46 0.75
C PHE A 67 -2.76 -7.71 0.68
N ILE A 68 -3.37 -8.34 1.69
CA ILE A 68 -4.77 -8.75 1.61
C ILE A 68 -5.74 -7.57 1.57
N ASP A 69 -5.41 -6.47 2.23
CA ASP A 69 -6.26 -5.28 2.30
C ASP A 69 -6.41 -4.58 0.94
N SER A 70 -5.57 -4.90 -0.07
CA SER A 70 -5.75 -4.40 -1.43
C SER A 70 -7.02 -4.95 -2.09
N GLN A 71 -7.57 -6.05 -1.56
CA GLN A 71 -8.78 -6.67 -2.11
C GLN A 71 -10.04 -5.86 -1.79
N ASP A 72 -10.12 -5.24 -0.61
CA ASP A 72 -11.36 -4.64 -0.11
C ASP A 72 -11.23 -3.25 0.53
N LYS A 73 -10.29 -3.04 1.45
CA LYS A 73 -10.21 -1.82 2.26
C LYS A 73 -9.35 -0.71 1.65
N GLY A 74 -8.23 -1.07 1.06
CA GLY A 74 -7.11 -0.17 0.74
C GLY A 74 -5.84 -0.69 1.39
N MET A 75 -4.87 -1.10 0.59
CA MET A 75 -3.57 -1.47 1.14
C MET A 75 -2.72 -0.21 1.35
N SER A 76 -2.64 0.21 2.61
CA SER A 76 -1.89 1.40 3.00
C SER A 76 -0.39 1.27 2.72
N VAL A 77 0.12 2.24 1.96
CA VAL A 77 1.54 2.49 1.71
C VAL A 77 1.86 3.96 1.96
N ASN A 78 3.14 4.29 2.11
CA ASN A 78 3.63 5.66 2.20
C ASN A 78 4.54 5.96 1.03
N ARG A 79 4.39 7.13 0.42
CA ARG A 79 5.27 7.66 -0.62
C ARG A 79 6.58 8.09 0.03
N LYS A 80 7.69 7.44 -0.29
CA LYS A 80 9.01 7.70 0.33
C LYS A 80 9.40 9.17 0.27
N THR A 81 9.17 9.81 -0.88
CA THR A 81 9.53 11.21 -1.15
C THR A 81 8.85 12.20 -0.21
N TYR A 82 7.64 11.89 0.26
CA TYR A 82 6.81 12.79 1.06
C TYR A 82 6.72 12.39 2.53
N THR A 83 7.59 11.49 2.98
CA THR A 83 7.68 11.12 4.39
C THR A 83 9.14 11.04 4.86
N SER A 84 9.33 11.01 6.16
CA SER A 84 10.62 10.87 6.81
C SER A 84 10.70 9.63 7.69
N LEU A 85 11.93 9.26 8.06
CA LEU A 85 12.21 8.24 9.07
C LEU A 85 11.45 8.52 10.38
N GLU A 86 11.46 9.78 10.84
CA GLU A 86 10.80 10.18 12.09
C GLU A 86 9.28 10.00 12.02
N GLU A 87 8.65 10.43 10.92
CA GLU A 87 7.21 10.30 10.74
C GLU A 87 6.76 8.84 10.65
N LEU A 88 7.51 7.99 9.94
CA LEU A 88 7.20 6.57 9.88
C LEU A 88 7.39 5.88 11.23
N ASN A 89 8.43 6.22 12.00
CA ASN A 89 8.60 5.72 13.36
C ASN A 89 7.42 6.12 14.26
N LYS A 90 6.99 7.38 14.22
CA LYS A 90 5.80 7.85 14.96
C LYS A 90 4.54 7.07 14.59
N LYS A 91 4.34 6.75 13.30
CA LYS A 91 3.20 5.93 12.84
C LYS A 91 3.29 4.50 13.36
N VAL A 92 4.47 3.91 13.32
CA VAL A 92 4.72 2.56 13.84
C VAL A 92 4.41 2.51 15.33
N GLU A 93 4.95 3.43 16.12
CA GLU A 93 4.71 3.54 17.56
C GLU A 93 3.23 3.71 17.87
N TYR A 94 2.55 4.64 17.19
CA TYR A 94 1.12 4.85 17.35
C TYR A 94 0.32 3.57 17.09
N LYS A 95 0.64 2.86 16.01
CA LYS A 95 -0.02 1.60 15.64
C LYS A 95 0.24 0.49 16.65
N LEU A 96 1.47 0.32 17.11
CA LEU A 96 1.84 -0.68 18.11
C LEU A 96 1.12 -0.41 19.44
N ASN A 97 1.07 0.85 19.88
CA ASN A 97 0.32 1.26 21.08
C ASN A 97 -1.18 0.93 20.96
N LEU A 98 -1.79 1.16 19.79
CA LEU A 98 -3.19 0.79 19.55
C LEU A 98 -3.41 -0.73 19.54
N ASP A 99 -2.51 -1.49 18.91
CA ASP A 99 -2.59 -2.94 18.87
C ASP A 99 -2.41 -3.54 20.28
N GLN A 100 -1.48 -3.00 21.09
CA GLN A 100 -1.29 -3.39 22.50
C GLN A 100 -2.54 -3.11 23.36
N LYS A 101 -3.14 -1.92 23.24
CA LYS A 101 -4.41 -1.59 23.93
C LYS A 101 -5.56 -2.52 23.55
N ARG A 102 -5.50 -3.13 22.36
CA ARG A 102 -6.46 -4.13 21.88
C ARG A 102 -6.08 -5.57 22.24
N GLY A 103 -5.06 -5.77 23.06
CA GLY A 103 -4.56 -7.09 23.46
C GLY A 103 -3.89 -7.86 22.31
N LYS A 104 -3.43 -7.18 21.27
CA LYS A 104 -2.74 -7.81 20.14
C LYS A 104 -1.24 -7.69 20.35
N ASP A 105 -0.58 -8.83 20.45
CA ASP A 105 0.88 -8.90 20.47
C ASP A 105 1.40 -8.87 19.03
N LYS A 106 1.88 -7.69 18.61
CA LYS A 106 2.47 -7.48 17.29
C LYS A 106 3.77 -6.73 17.43
N HIS A 107 4.70 -7.04 16.54
CA HIS A 107 5.98 -6.35 16.47
C HIS A 107 6.21 -5.83 15.05
N PHE A 108 6.73 -4.62 14.96
CA PHE A 108 7.19 -4.07 13.70
C PHE A 108 8.52 -4.73 13.32
N LEU A 109 8.62 -5.21 12.07
CA LEU A 109 9.83 -5.86 11.56
C LEU A 109 10.64 -4.97 10.62
N GLY A 110 10.05 -3.87 10.14
CA GLY A 110 10.59 -3.05 9.06
C GLY A 110 9.58 -2.85 7.94
N VAL A 111 10.08 -2.52 6.77
CA VAL A 111 9.26 -2.22 5.59
C VAL A 111 9.72 -3.00 4.37
N VAL A 112 8.79 -3.18 3.45
CA VAL A 112 9.09 -3.57 2.06
C VAL A 112 8.71 -2.43 1.14
N TYR A 113 9.36 -2.34 -0.01
CA TYR A 113 9.13 -1.24 -0.94
C TYR A 113 9.12 -1.70 -2.39
N THR A 114 8.56 -0.86 -3.26
CA THR A 114 8.55 -1.01 -4.72
C THR A 114 8.33 0.35 -5.38
N SER A 115 8.56 0.49 -6.69
CA SER A 115 8.13 1.67 -7.45
C SER A 115 6.63 1.60 -7.79
N CYS A 116 5.98 2.74 -7.97
CA CYS A 116 4.59 2.79 -8.41
C CYS A 116 4.41 2.13 -9.79
N GLU A 117 5.38 2.32 -10.69
CA GLU A 117 5.45 1.67 -12.00
C GLU A 117 5.32 0.15 -11.89
N ASN A 118 6.04 -0.49 -10.95
CA ASN A 118 5.98 -1.94 -10.76
C ASN A 118 4.60 -2.43 -10.29
N VAL A 119 3.82 -1.59 -9.62
CA VAL A 119 2.43 -1.91 -9.23
C VAL A 119 1.52 -1.76 -10.45
N ARG A 120 1.66 -0.66 -11.20
CA ARG A 120 0.85 -0.34 -12.39
C ARG A 120 1.10 -1.27 -13.58
N SER A 121 2.28 -1.85 -13.67
CA SER A 121 2.65 -2.84 -14.69
C SER A 121 2.00 -4.21 -14.48
N ILE A 122 1.40 -4.46 -13.31
CA ILE A 122 0.71 -5.72 -13.05
C ILE A 122 -0.60 -5.75 -13.84
N LYS A 123 -0.68 -6.71 -14.76
CA LYS A 123 -1.87 -6.95 -15.59
C LYS A 123 -2.54 -8.30 -15.31
N THR A 124 -3.84 -8.32 -15.57
CA THR A 124 -4.64 -9.55 -15.72
C THR A 124 -4.19 -10.33 -16.94
N ASP A 125 -4.71 -11.55 -17.10
CA ASP A 125 -4.45 -12.34 -18.32
C ASP A 125 -5.09 -11.68 -19.56
N ASP A 126 -6.18 -10.91 -19.37
CA ASP A 126 -6.84 -10.08 -20.39
C ASP A 126 -6.18 -8.70 -20.58
N ASN A 127 -4.96 -8.51 -20.06
CA ASN A 127 -4.16 -7.28 -20.18
C ASN A 127 -4.78 -6.01 -19.54
N LEU A 128 -5.75 -6.18 -18.62
CA LEU A 128 -6.32 -5.07 -17.84
C LEU A 128 -5.42 -4.71 -16.66
N LYS A 129 -5.46 -3.47 -16.18
CA LYS A 129 -4.79 -3.07 -14.94
C LYS A 129 -5.34 -3.92 -13.78
N ALA A 130 -4.46 -4.55 -13.01
CA ALA A 130 -4.87 -5.35 -11.84
C ALA A 130 -5.00 -4.52 -10.55
N PHE A 131 -4.33 -3.37 -10.49
CA PHE A 131 -4.29 -2.48 -9.33
C PHE A 131 -4.33 -1.01 -9.77
N CYS A 132 -4.95 -0.18 -8.95
CA CYS A 132 -4.86 1.28 -8.98
C CYS A 132 -4.14 1.77 -7.72
N VAL A 133 -3.44 2.90 -7.82
CA VAL A 133 -2.73 3.54 -6.71
C VAL A 133 -3.27 4.96 -6.52
N TYR A 134 -3.90 5.21 -5.37
CA TYR A 134 -4.54 6.51 -5.09
C TYR A 134 -3.82 7.27 -3.98
N ASP A 135 -3.69 8.57 -4.17
CA ASP A 135 -3.03 9.50 -3.26
C ASP A 135 -3.96 9.91 -2.10
N THR A 136 -4.20 8.96 -1.21
CA THR A 136 -5.15 9.08 -0.09
C THR A 136 -4.55 9.77 1.15
N GLY A 137 -3.62 10.71 0.93
CA GLY A 137 -3.00 11.53 1.97
C GLY A 137 -4.03 12.22 2.84
N ASN A 138 -3.76 12.42 4.12
CA ASN A 138 -4.62 13.21 5.00
C ASN A 138 -3.81 14.26 5.78
N LYS A 139 -4.49 15.14 6.51
CA LYS A 139 -3.85 16.23 7.27
C LYS A 139 -2.76 15.80 8.27
N HIS A 140 -2.71 14.53 8.67
CA HIS A 140 -1.70 13.97 9.58
C HIS A 140 -0.65 13.11 8.86
N ASP A 141 -0.91 12.74 7.61
CA ASP A 141 -0.04 11.91 6.78
C ASP A 141 -0.28 12.21 5.30
N ILE A 142 0.40 13.25 4.80
CA ILE A 142 0.29 13.65 3.40
C ILE A 142 0.89 12.60 2.43
N SER A 143 1.79 11.75 2.92
CA SER A 143 2.45 10.71 2.14
C SER A 143 1.61 9.46 1.92
N HIS A 144 0.46 9.35 2.61
CA HIS A 144 -0.36 8.15 2.58
C HIS A 144 -0.91 7.91 1.17
N ALA A 145 -0.89 6.64 0.75
CA ALA A 145 -1.52 6.18 -0.46
C ALA A 145 -2.13 4.79 -0.23
N ASP A 146 -3.09 4.43 -1.06
CA ASP A 146 -3.72 3.12 -1.05
C ASP A 146 -3.57 2.43 -2.39
N ILE A 147 -3.14 1.17 -2.36
CA ILE A 147 -3.19 0.27 -3.51
C ILE A 147 -4.49 -0.53 -3.45
N CYS A 148 -5.27 -0.47 -4.52
CA CYS A 148 -6.55 -1.17 -4.65
C CYS A 148 -6.59 -2.09 -5.85
N GLN A 149 -7.00 -3.33 -5.62
CA GLN A 149 -7.24 -4.33 -6.66
C GLN A 149 -8.50 -3.95 -7.45
N THR A 150 -8.43 -3.99 -8.77
CA THR A 150 -9.53 -3.63 -9.69
C THR A 150 -10.49 -4.77 -9.98
N ILE A 151 -10.07 -6.01 -9.71
CA ILE A 151 -10.79 -7.23 -10.08
C ILE A 151 -11.59 -7.74 -8.88
N SER A 152 -12.85 -8.11 -9.06
CA SER A 152 -13.68 -8.70 -7.99
C SER A 152 -13.55 -10.23 -7.88
N SER A 153 -13.08 -10.90 -8.93
CA SER A 153 -12.86 -12.35 -8.97
C SER A 153 -11.91 -12.82 -7.87
N ARG A 154 -12.35 -13.81 -7.07
CA ARG A 154 -11.57 -14.35 -5.95
C ARG A 154 -10.29 -15.06 -6.42
N VAL A 155 -10.40 -15.93 -7.41
CA VAL A 155 -9.28 -16.76 -7.89
C VAL A 155 -8.24 -15.88 -8.58
N GLU A 156 -8.69 -15.06 -9.52
CA GLU A 156 -7.82 -14.15 -10.26
C GLU A 156 -7.23 -13.07 -9.35
N GLY A 157 -8.05 -12.49 -8.46
CA GLY A 157 -7.57 -11.53 -7.46
C GLY A 157 -6.48 -12.11 -6.57
N SER A 158 -6.61 -13.36 -6.13
CA SER A 158 -5.55 -14.05 -5.38
C SER A 158 -4.25 -14.16 -6.19
N LYS A 159 -4.35 -14.53 -7.48
CA LYS A 159 -3.21 -14.58 -8.42
C LYS A 159 -2.56 -13.20 -8.58
N MET A 160 -3.35 -12.14 -8.71
CA MET A 160 -2.83 -10.77 -8.84
C MET A 160 -2.15 -10.28 -7.56
N ARG A 161 -2.68 -10.59 -6.38
CA ARG A 161 -2.00 -10.25 -5.11
C ARG A 161 -0.68 -10.99 -4.93
N LEU A 162 -0.56 -12.20 -5.47
CA LEU A 162 0.73 -12.88 -5.52
C LEU A 162 1.74 -12.14 -6.42
N LYS A 163 1.29 -11.62 -7.58
CA LYS A 163 2.13 -10.73 -8.41
C LYS A 163 2.50 -9.45 -7.67
N LEU A 164 1.54 -8.81 -6.96
CA LEU A 164 1.80 -7.63 -6.13
C LEU A 164 2.85 -7.89 -5.07
N ARG A 165 2.74 -9.01 -4.32
CA ARG A 165 3.77 -9.41 -3.35
C ARG A 165 5.16 -9.52 -3.97
N LYS A 166 5.25 -10.00 -5.21
CA LYS A 166 6.53 -10.19 -5.93
C LYS A 166 7.11 -8.87 -6.44
N ALA A 167 6.27 -7.85 -6.66
CA ALA A 167 6.72 -6.51 -7.02
C ALA A 167 7.43 -5.79 -5.86
N PHE A 168 7.09 -6.13 -4.62
CA PHE A 168 7.77 -5.61 -3.42
C PHE A 168 9.00 -6.44 -3.05
N THR A 169 9.96 -5.83 -2.35
CA THR A 169 11.09 -6.55 -1.77
C THR A 169 10.63 -7.72 -0.89
N GLU A 170 11.35 -8.84 -0.93
CA GLU A 170 10.87 -10.08 -0.30
C GLU A 170 10.96 -10.11 1.22
N LYS A 171 11.91 -9.36 1.80
CA LYS A 171 12.20 -9.32 3.22
C LYS A 171 12.09 -7.87 3.72
N PRO A 172 11.58 -7.67 4.95
CA PRO A 172 11.57 -6.35 5.54
C PRO A 172 13.00 -5.85 5.74
N ILE A 173 13.24 -4.59 5.41
CA ILE A 173 14.44 -3.84 5.80
C ILE A 173 14.06 -2.79 6.84
N THR A 174 15.02 -2.40 7.67
CA THR A 174 14.79 -1.37 8.67
C THR A 174 14.60 0.00 8.02
N LEU A 175 13.91 0.92 8.72
CA LEU A 175 13.59 2.23 8.16
C LEU A 175 14.87 3.04 7.87
N ASP A 176 15.89 2.95 8.72
CA ASP A 176 17.18 3.62 8.48
C ASP A 176 17.80 3.22 7.14
N VAL A 177 17.80 1.92 6.78
CA VAL A 177 18.32 1.44 5.49
C VAL A 177 17.55 2.06 4.32
N VAL A 178 16.22 2.16 4.42
CA VAL A 178 15.36 2.72 3.35
C VAL A 178 15.69 4.18 3.06
N PHE A 179 15.99 4.97 4.10
CA PHE A 179 16.25 6.40 3.98
C PHE A 179 17.72 6.77 3.84
N THR A 180 18.66 5.87 4.17
CA THR A 180 20.11 6.09 4.03
C THR A 180 20.66 5.57 2.70
N THR A 181 19.98 4.63 2.04
CA THR A 181 20.31 4.24 0.67
C THR A 181 19.94 5.41 -0.25
N SER A 182 20.88 6.34 -0.38
CA SER A 182 20.85 7.41 -1.37
C SER A 182 20.95 6.78 -2.75
N ASN A 183 20.16 7.29 -3.70
CA ASN A 183 20.22 6.93 -5.11
C ASN A 183 21.68 6.99 -5.58
N ASN A 184 22.27 5.83 -5.89
CA ASN A 184 23.44 5.74 -6.76
C ASN A 184 22.94 5.58 -8.19
#